data_AF-A0A5R9NP11-F1
#
_entry.id   AF-A0A5R9NP11-F1
#
_cell.length_a   1.000
_cell.length_b   1.000
_cell.length_c   1.000
_cell.angle_alpha   90.00
_cell.angle_beta   90.00
_cell.angle_gamma   90.00
#
_symmetry.space_group_name_H-M   'P 1'
#
loop_
_entity.id
_entity.type
_entity.pdbx_description
1 polymer ?
#
loop_
_entity_poly.entity_id
_entity_poly.type
_entity_poly.pdbx_seq_one_letter_code
_entity_poly.pdbx_strand_id
1 'polypeptide(L)'
;MATLDRIRKRHGDAHARFVVMTLAETANNKAFVDETSLWVVSDMVRAAAKNFPDLVDNNVSAWFSFFDSIPLGYLQYWAFDLDGVVSKRHALGGMIYERMRRRFGALAVQPDLLDDRRGAA
;
A
#
# COMPACT_ATOMS: atom_id res chain seq x y z
N MET A 1 1.47 -3.35 -20.33
CA MET A 1 2.54 -4.36 -20.12
C MET A 1 3.94 -3.78 -19.83
N ALA A 2 4.31 -2.59 -20.33
CA ALA A 2 5.66 -2.02 -20.11
C ALA A 2 6.03 -1.78 -18.63
N THR A 3 5.07 -1.40 -17.77
CA THR A 3 5.34 -1.14 -16.34
C THR A 3 5.70 -2.40 -15.56
N LEU A 4 4.96 -3.49 -15.74
CA LEU A 4 5.28 -4.77 -15.11
C LEU A 4 6.65 -5.30 -15.55
N ASP A 5 6.99 -5.16 -16.83
CA ASP A 5 8.32 -5.54 -17.31
C ASP A 5 9.43 -4.69 -16.68
N ARG A 6 9.21 -3.38 -16.47
CA ARG A 6 10.15 -2.52 -15.72
C ARG A 6 10.31 -2.96 -14.27
N ILE A 7 9.21 -3.30 -13.59
CA ILE A 7 9.24 -3.82 -12.20
C ILE A 7 10.00 -5.15 -12.15
N ARG A 8 9.68 -6.08 -13.05
CA ARG A 8 10.35 -7.38 -13.17
C ARG A 8 11.85 -7.25 -13.42
N LYS A 9 12.25 -6.39 -14.35
CA LYS A 9 13.68 -6.10 -14.63
C LYS A 9 14.41 -5.51 -13.43
N ARG A 10 13.72 -4.73 -12.59
CA ARG A 10 14.33 -4.05 -11.44
C ARG A 10 14.36 -4.90 -10.16
N HIS A 11 13.34 -5.73 -9.94
CA HIS A 11 13.12 -6.41 -8.66
C HIS A 11 12.98 -7.94 -8.77
N GLY A 12 13.04 -8.49 -9.99
CA GLY A 12 12.93 -9.92 -10.25
C GLY A 12 11.51 -10.40 -10.50
N ASP A 13 11.40 -11.65 -10.96
CA ASP A 13 10.14 -12.26 -11.38
C ASP A 13 9.20 -12.53 -10.20
N ALA A 14 9.73 -13.07 -9.10
CA ALA A 14 8.96 -13.32 -7.88
C ALA A 14 8.31 -12.05 -7.33
N HIS A 15 9.05 -10.93 -7.30
CA HIS A 15 8.52 -9.64 -6.87
C HIS A 15 7.40 -9.15 -7.79
N ALA A 16 7.62 -9.19 -9.11
CA ALA A 16 6.61 -8.78 -10.08
C ALA A 16 5.33 -9.62 -9.98
N ARG A 17 5.46 -10.94 -9.79
CA ARG A 17 4.33 -11.84 -9.57
C ARG A 17 3.57 -11.48 -8.30
N PHE A 18 4.27 -11.21 -7.20
CA PHE A 18 3.65 -10.82 -5.93
C PHE A 18 2.88 -9.50 -6.03
N VAL A 19 3.40 -8.52 -6.78
CA VAL A 19 2.71 -7.26 -7.08
C VAL A 19 1.41 -7.51 -7.84
N VAL A 20 1.44 -8.32 -8.89
CA VAL A 20 0.23 -8.67 -9.67
C VAL A 20 -0.78 -9.40 -8.80
N MET A 21 -0.33 -10.39 -8.04
CA MET A 21 -1.17 -11.17 -7.14
C MET A 21 -1.87 -10.28 -6.10
N THR A 22 -1.14 -9.32 -5.52
CA THR A 22 -1.72 -8.34 -4.58
C THR A 22 -2.89 -7.58 -5.20
N LEU A 23 -2.76 -7.12 -6.45
CA LEU A 23 -3.87 -6.40 -7.10
C LEU A 23 -4.97 -7.36 -7.57
N ALA A 24 -4.64 -8.55 -8.06
CA ALA A 24 -5.63 -9.48 -8.60
C ALA A 24 -6.53 -10.10 -7.52
N GLU A 25 -5.95 -10.46 -6.37
CA GLU A 25 -6.63 -11.26 -5.33
C GLU A 25 -7.38 -10.40 -4.30
N THR A 26 -7.11 -9.09 -4.23
CA THR A 26 -7.76 -8.27 -3.19
C THR A 26 -9.20 -7.94 -3.57
N ALA A 27 -10.16 -8.34 -2.73
CA ALA A 27 -11.60 -8.32 -2.97
C ALA A 27 -12.16 -6.90 -3.13
N ASN A 28 -11.46 -5.88 -2.62
CA ASN A 28 -11.89 -4.48 -2.69
C ASN A 28 -11.28 -3.69 -3.87
N ASN A 29 -10.87 -4.39 -4.94
CA ASN A 29 -10.13 -3.78 -6.03
C ASN A 29 -11.03 -3.04 -7.04
N LYS A 30 -11.77 -2.03 -6.57
CA LYS A 30 -12.24 -0.94 -7.44
C LYS A 30 -11.10 -0.01 -7.89
N ALA A 31 -9.84 -0.32 -7.55
CA ALA A 31 -8.71 0.45 -8.01
C ALA A 31 -8.41 0.14 -9.47
N PHE A 32 -8.04 1.16 -10.22
CA PHE A 32 -7.57 1.00 -11.57
C PHE A 32 -6.18 0.34 -11.51
N VAL A 33 -6.07 -0.85 -12.13
CA VAL A 33 -4.77 -1.47 -12.38
C VAL A 33 -4.07 -0.65 -13.46
N ASP A 34 -3.21 0.27 -13.03
CA ASP A 34 -2.51 1.22 -13.88
C ASP A 34 -1.03 1.29 -13.47
N GLU A 35 -0.26 2.17 -14.10
CA GLU A 35 1.15 2.35 -13.76
C GLU A 35 1.36 2.78 -12.30
N THR A 36 0.46 3.59 -11.75
CA THR A 36 0.56 4.13 -10.40
C THR A 36 0.35 3.03 -9.37
N SER A 37 -0.73 2.27 -9.46
CA SER A 37 -1.05 1.21 -8.50
C SER A 37 -0.03 0.08 -8.54
N LEU A 38 0.46 -0.30 -9.73
CA LEU A 38 1.55 -1.27 -9.89
C LEU A 38 2.83 -0.83 -9.17
N TRP A 39 3.26 0.41 -9.37
CA TRP A 39 4.46 0.93 -8.71
C TRP A 39 4.28 1.09 -7.21
N VAL A 40 3.11 1.54 -6.76
CA VAL A 40 2.84 1.71 -5.33
C VAL A 40 2.85 0.37 -4.61
N VAL A 41 2.19 -0.65 -5.14
CA VAL A 41 2.27 -2.00 -4.53
C VAL A 41 3.71 -2.49 -4.52
N SER A 42 4.46 -2.31 -5.61
CA SER A 42 5.89 -2.64 -5.64
C SER A 42 6.70 -1.91 -4.55
N ASP A 43 6.40 -0.64 -4.29
CA ASP A 43 7.06 0.12 -3.22
C ASP A 43 6.65 -0.38 -1.84
N MET A 44 5.38 -0.71 -1.63
CA MET A 44 4.87 -1.22 -0.36
C MET A 44 5.49 -2.58 -0.02
N VAL A 45 5.72 -3.46 -1.00
CA VAL A 45 6.40 -4.74 -0.78
C VAL A 45 7.80 -4.49 -0.22
N ARG A 46 8.55 -3.56 -0.83
CA ARG A 46 9.90 -3.20 -0.37
C ARG A 46 9.89 -2.49 0.98
N ALA A 47 8.91 -1.61 1.19
CA ALA A 47 8.75 -0.90 2.46
C ALA A 47 8.39 -1.86 3.59
N ALA A 48 7.57 -2.89 3.31
CA ALA A 48 7.22 -3.91 4.28
C ALA A 48 8.40 -4.83 4.58
N ALA A 49 9.11 -5.34 3.56
CA ALA A 49 10.34 -6.11 3.77
C ALA A 49 11.37 -5.35 4.65
N LYS A 50 11.44 -4.02 4.51
CA LYS A 50 12.33 -3.17 5.31
C LYS A 50 11.83 -2.92 6.74
N ASN A 51 10.54 -2.65 6.93
CA ASN A 51 10.01 -2.09 8.19
C ASN A 51 9.12 -3.05 8.99
N PHE A 52 8.65 -4.13 8.36
CA PHE A 52 7.77 -5.16 8.91
C PHE A 52 8.28 -6.53 8.42
N PRO A 53 9.48 -6.96 8.84
CA PRO A 53 10.19 -8.09 8.22
C PRO A 53 9.39 -9.39 8.17
N ASP A 54 8.49 -9.62 9.13
CA ASP A 54 7.63 -10.82 9.14
C ASP A 54 6.42 -10.74 8.22
N LEU A 55 6.03 -9.55 7.73
CA LEU A 55 4.77 -9.34 7.02
C LEU A 55 4.77 -9.93 5.60
N VAL A 56 5.88 -9.83 4.87
CA VAL A 56 5.94 -10.27 3.47
C VAL A 56 6.46 -11.71 3.36
N ASP A 57 7.40 -12.10 4.22
CA ASP A 57 8.06 -13.39 4.10
C ASP A 57 7.34 -14.50 4.90
N ASN A 58 6.79 -14.16 6.08
CA ASN A 58 6.24 -15.14 7.03
C ASN A 58 4.73 -15.01 7.26
N ASN A 59 4.11 -13.88 6.89
CA ASN A 59 2.69 -13.60 7.16
C ASN A 59 1.97 -12.99 5.94
N VAL A 60 2.13 -13.66 4.80
CA VAL A 60 1.51 -13.28 3.52
C VAL A 60 -0.01 -13.11 3.63
N SER A 61 -0.70 -13.91 4.46
CA SER A 61 -2.14 -13.76 4.67
C SER A 61 -2.50 -12.39 5.27
N ALA A 62 -1.70 -11.88 6.23
CA ALA A 62 -1.92 -10.55 6.80
C ALA A 62 -1.66 -9.43 5.78
N TRP A 63 -0.74 -9.62 4.84
CA TRP A 63 -0.54 -8.69 3.72
C TRP A 63 -1.81 -8.58 2.86
N PHE A 64 -2.37 -9.70 2.41
CA PHE A 64 -3.59 -9.70 1.60
C PHE A 64 -4.79 -9.13 2.38
N SER A 65 -4.98 -9.56 3.64
CA SER A 65 -6.03 -9.01 4.51
C SER A 65 -5.91 -7.50 4.72
N PHE A 66 -4.68 -6.96 4.78
CA PHE A 66 -4.48 -5.52 4.84
C PHE A 66 -4.94 -4.83 3.56
N PHE A 67 -4.54 -5.32 2.39
CA PHE A 67 -4.96 -4.73 1.12
C PHE A 67 -6.48 -4.87 0.88
N ASP A 68 -7.12 -5.93 1.38
CA ASP A 68 -8.57 -6.07 1.38
C ASP A 68 -9.27 -5.03 2.26
N SER A 69 -8.66 -4.69 3.39
CA SER A 69 -9.22 -3.74 4.35
C SER A 69 -9.17 -2.28 3.87
N ILE A 70 -8.28 -1.94 2.92
CA ILE A 70 -8.14 -0.57 2.45
C ILE A 70 -9.08 -0.27 1.27
N PRO A 71 -9.70 0.92 1.22
CA PRO A 71 -10.51 1.34 0.08
C PRO A 71 -9.60 1.83 -1.07
N LEU A 72 -8.79 0.94 -1.64
CA LEU A 72 -7.69 1.30 -2.55
C LEU A 72 -8.13 2.17 -3.74
N GLY A 73 -9.29 1.85 -4.34
CA GLY A 73 -9.82 2.63 -5.48
C GLY A 73 -10.16 4.07 -5.11
N TYR A 74 -10.70 4.31 -3.91
CA TYR A 74 -10.96 5.68 -3.45
C TYR A 74 -9.67 6.43 -3.12
N LEU A 75 -8.66 5.76 -2.55
CA LEU A 75 -7.37 6.38 -2.30
C LEU A 75 -6.68 6.77 -3.62
N GLN A 76 -6.78 5.92 -4.65
CA GLN A 76 -6.26 6.23 -5.97
C GLN A 76 -7.03 7.39 -6.62
N TYR A 77 -8.37 7.41 -6.47
CA TYR A 77 -9.20 8.52 -6.93
C TYR A 77 -8.79 9.85 -6.30
N TRP A 78 -8.61 9.91 -4.98
CA TRP A 78 -8.10 11.11 -4.31
C TRP A 78 -6.67 11.49 -4.72
N ALA A 79 -5.83 10.49 -5.00
CA ALA A 79 -4.49 10.77 -5.53
C ALA A 79 -4.54 11.39 -6.94
N PHE A 80 -5.60 11.18 -7.73
CA PHE A 80 -5.78 11.85 -9.02
C PHE A 80 -6.03 13.35 -8.87
N ASP A 81 -6.71 13.80 -7.81
CA ASP A 81 -6.94 15.23 -7.56
C ASP A 81 -5.63 16.00 -7.31
N LEU A 82 -4.55 15.28 -6.99
CA LEU A 82 -3.23 15.83 -6.73
C LEU A 82 -2.31 15.85 -7.96
N ASP A 83 -2.80 15.41 -9.12
CA ASP A 83 -2.01 15.38 -10.36
C ASP A 83 -1.55 16.78 -10.76
N GLY A 84 -0.31 16.89 -11.23
CA GLY A 84 0.33 18.19 -11.51
C GLY A 84 0.79 18.99 -10.28
N VAL A 85 0.44 18.57 -9.06
CA VAL A 85 0.91 19.21 -7.80
C VAL A 85 1.94 18.33 -7.10
N VAL A 86 1.62 17.04 -6.90
CA VAL A 86 2.54 16.04 -6.36
C VAL A 86 2.47 14.74 -7.14
N SER A 87 3.49 13.88 -7.00
CA SER A 87 3.46 12.57 -7.63
C SER A 87 2.31 11.72 -7.06
N LYS A 88 1.38 11.30 -7.93
CA LYS A 88 0.28 10.38 -7.59
C LYS A 88 0.77 9.11 -6.89
N ARG A 89 1.90 8.57 -7.34
CA ARG A 89 2.57 7.41 -6.74
C ARG A 89 2.98 7.70 -5.28
N HIS A 90 3.58 8.86 -5.03
CA HIS A 90 4.01 9.22 -3.68
C HIS A 90 2.82 9.53 -2.77
N ALA A 91 1.79 10.22 -3.28
CA ALA A 91 0.56 10.50 -2.53
C ALA A 91 -0.16 9.20 -2.13
N LEU A 92 -0.40 8.32 -3.10
CA LEU A 92 -1.04 7.03 -2.86
C LEU A 92 -0.16 6.14 -1.96
N GLY A 93 1.14 6.08 -2.21
CA GLY A 93 2.09 5.32 -1.39
C GLY A 93 2.13 5.80 0.06
N GLY A 94 2.10 7.11 0.30
CA GLY A 94 2.04 7.69 1.64
C GLY A 94 0.76 7.31 2.38
N MET A 95 -0.40 7.41 1.69
CA MET A 95 -1.69 7.02 2.26
C MET A 95 -1.74 5.54 2.66
N ILE A 96 -1.19 4.64 1.83
CA ILE A 96 -1.16 3.21 2.13
C ILE A 96 -0.15 2.91 3.25
N TYR A 97 1.04 3.51 3.20
CA TYR A 97 2.07 3.27 4.19
C TYR A 97 1.67 3.73 5.60
N GLU A 98 0.98 4.86 5.71
CA GLU A 98 0.43 5.36 6.97
C GLU A 98 -0.53 4.34 7.61
N ARG A 99 -1.44 3.76 6.80
CA ARG A 99 -2.35 2.70 7.26
C ARG A 99 -1.59 1.43 7.65
N MET A 100 -0.55 1.07 6.90
CA MET A 100 0.33 -0.05 7.23
C MET A 100 1.03 0.17 8.59
N ARG A 101 1.50 1.40 8.87
CA ARG A 101 2.08 1.79 10.16
C ARG A 101 1.07 1.70 11.31
N ARG A 102 -0.18 2.08 11.09
CA ARG A 102 -1.27 1.88 12.07
C ARG A 102 -1.59 0.41 12.29
N ARG A 103 -1.50 -0.44 11.26
CA ARG A 103 -1.91 -1.84 11.36
C ARG A 103 -0.84 -2.79 11.90
N PHE A 104 0.43 -2.51 11.59
CA PHE A 104 1.56 -3.42 11.84
C PHE A 104 2.74 -2.76 12.56
N GLY A 105 2.77 -1.43 12.65
CA GLY A 105 3.85 -0.68 13.30
C GLY A 105 3.61 -0.43 14.78
N ALA A 106 4.45 0.41 15.39
CA ALA A 106 4.32 0.83 16.78
C ALA A 106 2.96 1.49 17.11
N LEU A 107 2.24 1.99 16.08
CA LEU A 107 0.90 2.55 16.21
C LEU A 107 -0.21 1.48 16.25
N ALA A 108 0.11 0.20 16.06
CA ALA A 108 -0.84 -0.92 16.17
C ALA A 108 -1.26 -1.22 17.61
N VAL A 109 -0.51 -0.70 18.60
CA VAL A 109 -0.75 -0.90 20.04
C VAL A 109 -1.40 0.34 20.67
N GLN A 110 -2.20 1.12 19.95
CA GLN A 110 -3.03 2.14 20.58
C GLN A 110 -4.40 1.56 20.94
N PRO A 111 -4.67 1.15 22.20
CA PRO A 111 -5.98 1.39 22.75
C PRO A 111 -6.22 2.89 22.66
N ASP A 112 -7.37 3.22 22.14
CA ASP A 112 -7.91 4.55 21.91
C ASP A 112 -7.90 5.40 23.19
N LEU A 113 -6.76 5.99 23.53
CA LEU A 113 -6.55 6.75 24.76
C LEU A 113 -5.99 8.15 24.52
N LEU A 114 -5.53 8.47 23.31
CA LEU A 114 -4.90 9.76 23.01
C LEU A 114 -5.25 10.33 21.62
N ASP A 115 -6.28 9.84 20.93
CA ASP A 115 -6.88 10.59 19.80
C ASP A 115 -7.86 11.67 20.30
N ASP A 116 -7.60 12.22 21.49
CA ASP A 116 -8.21 13.43 22.04
C ASP A 116 -7.64 14.70 21.38
N ARG A 117 -7.61 14.76 20.04
CA ARG A 117 -7.49 16.04 19.31
C ARG A 117 -8.84 16.71 19.09
N ARG A 118 -9.80 16.41 19.97
CA ARG A 118 -11.04 17.16 20.17
C ARG A 118 -11.22 17.40 21.67
N GLY A 119 -10.44 18.31 22.23
CA GLY A 119 -10.67 18.72 23.62
C GLY A 119 -9.51 19.44 24.29
N ALA A 120 -9.07 20.58 23.75
CA ALA A 120 -8.48 21.64 24.58
C ALA A 120 -8.46 22.97 23.80
N ALA A 121 -9.36 23.87 24.24
CA ALA A 121 -9.48 25.31 23.95
C ALA A 121 -9.90 25.74 22.53
#